data_AF-A0A1H9MPD3-F1
#
_entry.id   AF-A0A1H9MPD3-F1
#
_cell.length_a   1.000
_cell.length_b   1.000
_cell.length_c   1.000
_cell.angle_alpha   90.00
_cell.angle_beta   90.00
_cell.angle_gamma   90.00
#
_symmetry.space_group_name_H-M   'P 1'
#
loop_
_entity.id
_entity.type
_entity.pdbx_description
1 polymer ?
#
loop_
_entity_poly.entity_id
_entity_poly.type
_entity_poly.pdbx_seq_one_letter_code
_entity_poly.pdbx_strand_id
1 'polypeptide(L)'
;MLHGKTSLEALAVPDPADRIDFERLDRPLAGLTFASGEEFQEYLRSYVEADLRRRSDPRHSADLGAFLALLSVYGQLAGLMPFDGWWHGYFSYLASGPPPDRLEELLALSRAGIVRVIGAHMWVEAVDGALLAGSTTTPDVVRANGLIDARLPVHSLSRTADPVLRSLRAVGDVSEDAAGLVRVSAEGRLIKERGEEDPFRFAVGPYTTGKAFAAFARPNTHARVECEVRDACRQ
;
A
#
# COMPACT_ATOMS: atom_id res chain seq x y z
N MET A 1 13.72 32.22 8.23
CA MET A 1 14.54 31.07 8.67
C MET A 1 14.68 29.96 7.61
N LEU A 2 14.34 30.16 6.32
CA LEU A 2 14.42 29.11 5.29
C LEU A 2 15.75 29.04 4.51
N HIS A 3 16.61 30.07 4.58
CA HIS A 3 17.85 30.13 3.79
C HIS A 3 18.97 29.18 4.25
N GLY A 4 18.89 28.61 5.45
CA GLY A 4 19.93 27.72 6.00
C GLY A 4 19.74 26.23 5.70
N LYS A 5 18.50 25.78 5.38
CA LYS A 5 18.22 24.36 5.11
C LYS A 5 18.71 23.95 3.73
N THR A 6 18.43 24.75 2.70
CA THR A 6 18.80 24.46 1.31
C THR A 6 20.32 24.51 1.11
N SER A 7 21.05 25.35 1.86
CA SER A 7 22.51 25.38 1.81
C SER A 7 23.16 24.17 2.50
N LEU A 8 22.57 23.67 3.58
CA LEU A 8 23.06 22.48 4.28
C LEU A 8 22.84 21.21 3.45
N GLU A 9 21.66 21.08 2.85
CA GLU A 9 21.31 19.98 1.96
C GLU A 9 22.21 19.95 0.72
N ALA A 10 22.44 21.11 0.09
CA ALA A 10 23.33 21.18 -1.08
C ALA A 10 24.79 20.83 -0.75
N LEU A 11 25.23 21.07 0.49
CA LEU A 11 26.56 20.69 0.96
C LEU A 11 26.66 19.20 1.31
N ALA A 12 25.62 18.65 1.95
CA ALA A 12 25.59 17.26 2.41
C ALA A 12 25.25 16.25 1.30
N VAL A 13 24.43 16.66 0.33
CA VAL A 13 24.01 15.86 -0.82
C VAL A 13 24.20 16.69 -2.10
N PRO A 14 25.45 16.71 -2.64
CA PRO A 14 25.80 17.58 -3.77
C PRO A 14 25.02 17.27 -5.03
N ASP A 15 24.81 15.98 -5.34
CA ASP A 15 23.99 15.56 -6.46
C ASP A 15 22.49 15.81 -6.15
N PRO A 16 21.80 16.69 -6.89
CA PRO A 16 20.37 16.91 -6.69
C PRO A 16 19.52 15.64 -6.87
N ALA A 17 19.99 14.66 -7.65
CA ALA A 17 19.27 13.41 -7.88
C ALA A 17 19.26 12.49 -6.64
N ASP A 18 20.16 12.70 -5.69
CA ASP A 18 20.24 11.94 -4.43
C ASP A 18 19.52 12.64 -3.26
N ARG A 19 18.98 13.83 -3.49
CA ARG A 19 18.22 14.56 -2.46
C ARG A 19 16.84 13.95 -2.29
N ILE A 20 16.48 13.67 -1.04
CA ILE A 20 15.21 13.04 -0.71
C ILE A 20 14.08 14.08 -0.73
N ASP A 21 13.08 13.82 -1.57
CA ASP A 21 11.85 14.62 -1.69
C ASP A 21 10.67 13.72 -1.29
N PHE A 22 10.20 13.89 -0.05
CA PHE A 22 9.17 13.03 0.53
C PHE A 22 7.82 13.21 -0.17
N GLU A 23 7.48 14.45 -0.54
CA GLU A 23 6.26 14.82 -1.23
C GLU A 23 6.22 14.22 -2.64
N ARG A 24 7.33 14.28 -3.37
CA ARG A 24 7.45 13.68 -4.69
C ARG A 24 7.48 12.15 -4.65
N LEU A 25 8.03 11.56 -3.57
CA LEU A 25 7.95 10.11 -3.34
C LEU A 25 6.51 9.66 -3.04
N ASP A 26 5.74 10.43 -2.27
CA ASP A 26 4.33 10.14 -1.98
C ASP A 26 3.46 10.30 -3.24
N ARG A 27 3.69 11.37 -4.01
CA ARG A 27 2.84 11.76 -5.15
C ARG A 27 3.69 12.14 -6.37
N PRO A 28 4.23 11.16 -7.11
CA PRO A 28 5.14 11.43 -8.23
C PRO A 28 4.49 12.19 -9.39
N LEU A 29 3.16 12.19 -9.48
CA LEU A 29 2.39 12.90 -10.49
C LEU A 29 1.81 14.23 -10.00
N ALA A 30 2.07 14.64 -8.76
CA ALA A 30 1.53 15.88 -8.22
C ALA A 30 2.02 17.10 -9.03
N GLY A 31 1.07 17.91 -9.49
CA GLY A 31 1.35 19.11 -10.27
C GLY A 31 1.81 18.85 -11.72
N LEU A 32 1.84 17.60 -12.17
CA LEU A 32 2.20 17.26 -13.55
C LEU A 32 0.96 17.13 -14.43
N THR A 33 1.04 17.76 -15.60
CA THR A 33 0.04 17.67 -16.67
C THR A 33 0.77 17.47 -17.99
N PHE A 34 0.18 16.67 -18.87
CA PHE A 34 0.73 16.36 -20.18
C PHE A 34 -0.28 16.73 -21.27
N ALA A 35 0.21 17.05 -22.47
CA ALA A 35 -0.64 17.43 -23.59
C ALA A 35 -1.43 16.26 -24.16
N SER A 36 -0.98 15.02 -23.91
CA SER A 36 -1.64 13.80 -24.37
C SER A 36 -1.34 12.60 -23.47
N GLY A 37 -2.15 11.55 -23.60
CA GLY A 37 -1.91 10.27 -22.96
C GLY A 37 -0.63 9.57 -23.43
N GLU A 38 -0.17 9.82 -24.67
CA GLU A 38 1.10 9.28 -25.20
C GLU A 38 2.30 9.90 -24.50
N GLU A 39 2.33 11.22 -24.37
CA GLU A 39 3.38 11.94 -23.64
C GLU A 39 3.44 11.46 -22.18
N PHE A 40 2.26 11.26 -21.56
CA PHE A 40 2.19 10.67 -20.23
C PHE A 40 2.72 9.22 -20.17
N GLN A 41 2.41 8.37 -21.16
CA GLN A 41 2.97 7.01 -21.19
C GLN A 41 4.50 7.04 -21.29
N GLU A 42 5.07 7.94 -22.10
CA GLU A 42 6.52 8.10 -22.22
C GLU A 42 7.17 8.56 -20.92
N TYR A 43 6.57 9.56 -20.25
CA TYR A 43 7.01 10.01 -18.94
C TYR A 43 6.98 8.88 -17.91
N LEU A 44 5.85 8.16 -17.82
CA LEU A 44 5.67 7.09 -16.84
C LEU A 44 6.66 5.95 -17.06
N ARG A 45 6.87 5.53 -18.32
CA ARG A 45 7.86 4.51 -18.65
C ARG A 45 9.26 4.94 -18.24
N SER A 46 9.64 6.18 -18.58
CA SER A 46 10.94 6.74 -18.20
C SER A 46 11.12 6.81 -16.69
N TYR A 47 10.08 7.17 -15.94
CA TYR A 47 10.07 7.21 -14.48
C TYR A 47 10.33 5.83 -13.87
N VAL A 48 9.57 4.81 -14.31
CA VAL A 48 9.71 3.43 -13.81
C VAL A 48 11.08 2.85 -14.20
N GLU A 49 11.54 3.08 -15.43
CA GLU A 49 12.87 2.64 -15.86
C GLU A 49 14.00 3.32 -15.07
N ALA A 50 13.83 4.59 -14.67
CA ALA A 50 14.80 5.27 -13.82
C ALA A 50 14.84 4.66 -12.40
N ASP A 51 13.68 4.32 -11.83
CA ASP A 51 13.59 3.65 -10.54
C ASP A 51 14.25 2.26 -10.57
N LEU A 52 13.97 1.45 -11.61
CA LEU A 52 14.60 0.14 -11.82
C LEU A 52 16.14 0.26 -11.91
N ARG A 53 16.64 1.18 -12.75
CA ARG A 53 18.09 1.41 -12.88
C ARG A 53 18.71 1.80 -11.55
N ARG A 54 18.11 2.76 -10.82
CA ARG A 54 18.63 3.24 -9.54
C ARG A 54 18.72 2.12 -8.51
N ARG A 55 17.65 1.33 -8.35
CA ARG A 55 17.58 0.23 -7.36
C ARG A 55 18.53 -0.93 -7.66
N SER A 56 18.89 -1.11 -8.93
CA SER A 56 19.84 -2.15 -9.37
C SER A 56 21.32 -1.73 -9.27
N ASP A 57 21.61 -0.45 -9.00
CA ASP A 57 22.97 0.09 -9.02
C ASP A 57 23.55 0.20 -7.60
N PRO A 58 24.65 -0.51 -7.29
CA PRO A 58 25.30 -0.47 -5.97
C PRO A 58 25.73 0.93 -5.50
N ARG A 59 25.90 1.89 -6.42
CA ARG A 59 26.21 3.29 -6.10
C ARG A 59 25.11 3.95 -5.26
N HIS A 60 23.88 3.46 -5.34
CA HIS A 60 22.74 3.94 -4.55
C HIS A 60 22.43 3.06 -3.32
N SER A 61 23.43 2.33 -2.81
CA SER A 61 23.28 1.51 -1.60
C SER A 61 22.85 2.29 -0.35
N ALA A 62 23.00 3.62 -0.33
CA ALA A 62 22.44 4.49 0.71
C ALA A 62 20.90 4.42 0.78
N ASP A 63 20.22 4.08 -0.31
CA ASP A 63 18.75 3.89 -0.35
C ASP A 63 18.32 2.71 0.54
N LEU A 64 19.17 1.69 0.72
CA LEU A 64 18.96 0.63 1.72
C LEU A 64 18.98 1.19 3.16
N GLY A 65 19.88 2.15 3.43
CA GLY A 65 19.92 2.85 4.70
C GLY A 65 18.62 3.63 4.97
N ALA A 66 18.10 4.32 3.95
CA ALA A 66 16.81 5.00 4.02
C ALA A 66 15.65 4.02 4.28
N PHE A 67 15.63 2.87 3.60
CA PHE A 67 14.68 1.79 3.85
C PHE A 67 14.72 1.30 5.30
N LEU A 68 15.91 0.99 5.83
CA LEU A 68 16.06 0.50 7.21
C LEU A 68 15.64 1.56 8.24
N ALA A 69 15.94 2.83 7.98
CA ALA A 69 15.50 3.93 8.81
C ALA A 69 13.96 4.05 8.82
N LEU A 70 13.33 4.01 7.64
CA LEU A 70 11.87 4.04 7.52
C LEU A 70 11.19 2.84 8.18
N LEU A 71 11.76 1.63 8.05
CA LEU A 71 11.27 0.43 8.72
C LEU A 71 11.32 0.57 10.24
N SER A 72 12.37 1.19 10.78
CA SER A 72 12.47 1.51 12.21
C SER A 72 11.38 2.49 12.64
N VAL A 73 11.20 3.58 11.88
CA VAL A 73 10.15 4.59 12.15
C VAL A 73 8.76 3.97 12.06
N TYR A 74 8.51 3.12 11.07
CA TYR A 74 7.22 2.44 10.87
C TYR A 74 6.81 1.64 12.10
N GLY A 75 7.74 0.86 12.67
CA GLY A 75 7.49 0.09 13.89
C GLY A 75 7.25 0.97 15.13
N GLN A 76 7.94 2.10 15.24
CA GLN A 76 7.77 3.01 16.38
C GLN A 76 6.48 3.81 16.33
N LEU A 77 6.09 4.32 15.15
CA LEU A 77 4.85 5.08 14.97
C LEU A 77 3.60 4.21 15.15
N ALA A 78 3.69 2.90 14.87
CA ALA A 78 2.63 1.93 15.09
C ALA A 78 2.03 1.97 16.51
N GLY A 79 2.85 2.27 17.51
CA GLY A 79 2.45 2.33 18.92
C GLY A 79 2.02 3.72 19.39
N LEU A 80 2.24 4.78 18.60
CA LEU A 80 2.04 6.17 19.01
C LEU A 80 0.81 6.82 18.35
N MET A 81 0.41 6.35 17.17
CA MET A 81 -0.72 6.89 16.44
C MET A 81 -1.46 5.78 15.69
N PRO A 82 -2.79 5.91 15.50
CA PRO A 82 -3.49 5.03 14.59
C PRO A 82 -2.82 5.16 13.21
N PHE A 83 -2.45 4.04 12.61
CA PHE A 83 -2.08 4.01 11.20
C PHE A 83 -3.27 4.54 10.41
N ASP A 84 -3.19 5.78 9.96
CA ASP A 84 -4.02 6.19 8.85
C ASP A 84 -3.55 5.43 7.60
N GLY A 85 -4.44 5.29 6.61
CA GLY A 85 -4.10 4.58 5.38
C GLY A 85 -2.93 5.22 4.63
N TRP A 86 -2.62 6.49 4.92
CA TRP A 86 -1.53 7.23 4.29
C TRP A 86 -0.16 6.72 4.74
N TRP A 87 0.15 6.68 6.04
CA TRP A 87 1.49 6.25 6.49
C TRP A 87 1.81 4.81 6.06
N HIS A 88 0.82 3.92 6.16
CA HIS A 88 0.96 2.54 5.69
C HIS A 88 1.16 2.47 4.17
N GLY A 89 0.43 3.27 3.40
CA GLY A 89 0.58 3.34 1.94
C GLY A 89 1.95 3.88 1.52
N TYR A 90 2.39 4.98 2.13
CA TYR A 90 3.69 5.60 1.88
C TYR A 90 4.85 4.62 2.16
N PHE A 91 4.84 4.01 3.35
CA PHE A 91 5.83 3.00 3.70
C PHE A 91 5.78 1.81 2.73
N SER A 92 4.59 1.28 2.43
CA SER A 92 4.45 0.13 1.53
C SER A 92 5.00 0.41 0.14
N TYR A 93 4.77 1.62 -0.40
CA TYR A 93 5.33 2.03 -1.68
C TYR A 93 6.87 2.03 -1.67
N LEU A 94 7.47 2.65 -0.66
CA LEU A 94 8.92 2.85 -0.61
C LEU A 94 9.67 1.57 -0.21
N ALA A 95 9.10 0.79 0.71
CA ALA A 95 9.76 -0.33 1.38
C ALA A 95 9.40 -1.70 0.79
N SER A 96 8.20 -1.83 0.24
CA SER A 96 7.67 -3.10 -0.31
C SER A 96 7.19 -2.94 -1.75
N GLY A 97 7.62 -1.89 -2.45
CA GLY A 97 7.21 -1.55 -3.81
C GLY A 97 7.21 -2.75 -4.78
N PRO A 98 6.54 -2.61 -5.93
CA PRO A 98 6.34 -3.72 -6.86
C PRO A 98 7.67 -4.40 -7.22
N PRO A 99 7.72 -5.74 -7.28
CA PRO A 99 8.94 -6.46 -7.64
C PRO A 99 9.49 -5.98 -8.99
N PRO A 100 10.82 -5.91 -9.16
CA PRO A 100 11.44 -5.36 -10.37
C PRO A 100 10.96 -6.07 -11.65
N ASP A 101 10.89 -7.41 -11.63
CA ASP A 101 10.40 -8.21 -12.76
C ASP A 101 8.97 -7.82 -13.16
N ARG A 102 8.11 -7.50 -12.17
CA ARG A 102 6.72 -7.05 -12.44
C ARG A 102 6.67 -5.66 -13.07
N LEU A 103 7.58 -4.78 -12.71
CA LEU A 103 7.70 -3.47 -13.35
C LEU A 103 8.20 -3.62 -14.80
N GLU A 104 9.15 -4.51 -15.06
CA GLU A 104 9.61 -4.81 -16.43
C GLU A 104 8.50 -5.41 -17.29
N GLU A 105 7.71 -6.34 -16.76
CA GLU A 105 6.51 -6.89 -17.40
C GLU A 105 5.49 -5.79 -17.71
N LEU A 106 5.20 -4.91 -16.74
CA LEU A 106 4.28 -3.78 -16.91
C LEU A 106 4.76 -2.82 -18.01
N LEU A 107 6.06 -2.52 -18.04
CA LEU A 107 6.69 -1.71 -19.08
C LEU A 107 6.56 -2.36 -20.46
N ALA A 108 6.76 -3.67 -20.56
CA ALA A 108 6.59 -4.41 -21.82
C ALA A 108 5.14 -4.36 -22.32
N LEU A 109 4.16 -4.59 -21.44
CA LEU A 109 2.74 -4.47 -21.77
C LEU A 109 2.35 -3.04 -22.14
N SER A 110 2.94 -2.05 -21.48
CA SER A 110 2.74 -0.63 -21.82
C SER A 110 3.29 -0.28 -23.20
N ARG A 111 4.50 -0.73 -23.54
CA ARG A 111 5.09 -0.55 -24.88
C ARG A 111 4.28 -1.25 -25.96
N ALA A 112 3.70 -2.42 -25.66
CA ALA A 112 2.82 -3.14 -26.58
C ALA A 112 1.42 -2.51 -26.73
N GLY A 113 1.09 -1.47 -25.94
CA GLY A 113 -0.22 -0.84 -25.95
C GLY A 113 -1.33 -1.67 -25.29
N ILE A 114 -0.98 -2.78 -24.62
CA ILE A 114 -1.93 -3.66 -23.93
C ILE A 114 -2.38 -3.02 -22.62
N VAL A 115 -1.46 -2.37 -21.89
CA VAL A 115 -1.74 -1.64 -20.66
C VAL A 115 -1.47 -0.16 -20.89
N ARG A 116 -2.44 0.69 -20.57
CA ARG A 116 -2.28 2.15 -20.61
C ARG A 116 -2.73 2.74 -19.29
N VAL A 117 -1.90 3.58 -18.69
CA VAL A 117 -2.21 4.23 -17.42
C VAL A 117 -2.95 5.53 -17.68
N ILE A 118 -4.02 5.79 -16.92
CA ILE A 118 -4.90 6.95 -17.12
C ILE A 118 -4.34 8.23 -16.50
N GLY A 119 -3.64 8.12 -15.37
CA GLY A 119 -3.02 9.26 -14.67
C GLY A 119 -3.49 9.41 -13.22
N ALA A 120 -3.02 10.46 -12.55
CA ALA A 120 -3.40 10.77 -11.19
C ALA A 120 -4.84 11.28 -11.11
N HIS A 121 -5.48 11.05 -9.96
CA HIS A 121 -6.88 11.44 -9.75
C HIS A 121 -7.81 10.87 -10.84
N MET A 122 -7.60 9.61 -11.21
CA MET A 122 -8.45 8.93 -12.18
C MET A 122 -9.91 8.93 -11.72
N TRP A 123 -10.82 9.09 -12.68
CA TRP A 123 -12.25 8.99 -12.49
C TRP A 123 -12.84 8.02 -13.50
N VAL A 124 -14.01 7.48 -13.17
CA VAL A 124 -14.81 6.63 -14.06
C VAL A 124 -16.27 7.04 -13.94
N GLU A 125 -16.95 7.26 -15.06
CA GLU A 125 -18.35 7.67 -15.14
C GLU A 125 -19.12 6.76 -16.11
N ALA A 126 -20.36 6.41 -15.77
CA ALA A 126 -21.24 5.66 -16.66
C ALA A 126 -22.05 6.61 -17.56
N VAL A 127 -21.88 6.50 -18.88
CA VAL A 127 -22.52 7.36 -19.88
C VAL A 127 -23.01 6.51 -21.06
N ASP A 128 -24.31 6.58 -21.35
CA ASP A 128 -24.96 5.92 -22.50
C ASP A 128 -24.55 4.45 -22.68
N GLY A 129 -24.69 3.67 -21.61
CA GLY A 129 -24.40 2.23 -21.61
C GLY A 129 -22.91 1.87 -21.70
N ALA A 130 -22.01 2.83 -21.54
CA ALA A 130 -20.57 2.57 -21.43
C ALA A 130 -19.97 3.31 -20.24
N LEU A 131 -18.66 3.12 -20.05
CA LEU A 131 -17.86 3.75 -19.02
C LEU A 131 -16.85 4.69 -19.68
N LEU A 132 -16.83 5.94 -19.24
CA LEU A 132 -15.78 6.90 -19.56
C LEU A 132 -14.80 6.94 -18.40
N ALA A 133 -13.51 7.05 -18.70
CA ALA A 133 -12.49 7.20 -17.69
C ALA A 133 -11.44 8.23 -18.14
N GLY A 134 -10.98 9.05 -17.20
CA GLY A 134 -10.00 10.10 -17.43
C GLY A 134 -9.24 10.45 -16.16
N SER A 135 -8.36 11.45 -16.25
CA SER A 135 -7.55 11.93 -15.13
C SER A 135 -7.42 13.45 -15.16
N THR A 136 -6.83 14.03 -14.12
CA THR A 136 -6.36 15.43 -14.15
C THR A 136 -4.98 15.57 -14.80
N THR A 137 -4.32 14.45 -15.10
CA THR A 137 -2.95 14.43 -15.64
C THR A 137 -2.93 14.64 -17.16
N THR A 138 -3.99 14.23 -17.87
CA THR A 138 -4.08 14.31 -19.34
C THR A 138 -5.49 14.71 -19.77
N PRO A 139 -5.67 15.36 -20.93
CA PRO A 139 -7.00 15.67 -21.47
C PRO A 139 -7.73 14.43 -22.03
N ASP A 140 -7.01 13.32 -22.25
CA ASP A 140 -7.55 12.11 -22.86
C ASP A 140 -8.65 11.46 -22.00
N VAL A 141 -9.73 11.03 -22.67
CA VAL A 141 -10.82 10.26 -22.08
C VAL A 141 -10.97 8.95 -22.84
N VAL A 142 -11.00 7.83 -22.12
CA VAL A 142 -11.15 6.49 -22.68
C VAL A 142 -12.58 6.02 -22.48
N ARG A 143 -13.18 5.44 -23.53
CA ARG A 143 -14.48 4.76 -23.46
C ARG A 143 -14.27 3.24 -23.40
N ALA A 144 -14.90 2.59 -22.44
CA ALA A 144 -14.85 1.14 -22.22
C ALA A 144 -16.25 0.56 -22.00
N ASN A 145 -16.43 -0.72 -22.34
CA ASN A 145 -17.70 -1.43 -22.16
C ASN A 145 -17.77 -2.22 -20.84
N GLY A 146 -16.72 -2.17 -20.03
CA GLY A 146 -16.63 -2.89 -18.78
C GLY A 146 -15.53 -2.32 -17.89
N LEU A 147 -15.68 -2.54 -16.59
CA LEU A 147 -14.73 -2.16 -15.55
C LEU A 147 -14.46 -3.35 -14.67
N ILE A 148 -13.19 -3.61 -14.43
CA ILE A 148 -12.73 -4.58 -13.44
C ILE A 148 -12.12 -3.76 -12.30
N ASP A 149 -12.76 -3.79 -11.13
CA ASP A 149 -12.20 -3.22 -9.92
C ASP A 149 -11.40 -4.28 -9.18
N ALA A 150 -10.08 -4.19 -9.25
CA ALA A 150 -9.14 -5.09 -8.57
C ALA A 150 -8.67 -4.53 -7.21
N ARG A 151 -9.32 -3.50 -6.66
CA ARG A 151 -8.99 -2.98 -5.33
C ARG A 151 -9.45 -3.95 -4.25
N LEU A 152 -8.61 -4.17 -3.25
CA LEU A 152 -8.99 -4.88 -2.03
C LEU A 152 -9.90 -3.98 -1.20
N PRO A 153 -11.13 -4.41 -0.84
CA PRO A 153 -12.01 -3.62 -0.02
C PRO A 153 -11.43 -3.43 1.38
N VAL A 154 -11.69 -2.27 1.98
CA VAL A 154 -11.35 -2.03 3.39
C VAL A 154 -12.09 -3.06 4.24
N HIS A 155 -11.34 -3.79 5.06
CA HIS A 155 -11.87 -4.77 5.99
C HIS A 155 -12.88 -4.12 6.93
N SER A 156 -14.01 -4.80 7.13
CA SER A 156 -15.08 -4.30 7.99
C SER A 156 -15.97 -5.46 8.34
N LEU A 157 -16.02 -5.79 9.63
CA LEU A 157 -16.89 -6.86 10.13
C LEU A 157 -18.37 -6.58 9.82
N SER A 158 -18.81 -5.32 9.92
CA SER A 158 -20.16 -4.89 9.54
C SER A 158 -20.51 -5.09 8.07
N ARG A 159 -19.53 -5.12 7.16
CA ARG A 159 -19.74 -5.33 5.72
C ARG A 159 -19.28 -6.70 5.23
N THR A 160 -18.98 -7.63 6.14
CA THR A 160 -18.46 -8.95 5.74
C THR A 160 -19.50 -9.78 4.99
N ALA A 161 -19.07 -10.45 3.92
CA ALA A 161 -19.89 -11.44 3.21
C ALA A 161 -19.83 -12.82 3.88
N ASP A 162 -18.87 -13.04 4.78
CA ASP A 162 -18.66 -14.32 5.45
C ASP A 162 -19.89 -14.70 6.31
N PRO A 163 -20.53 -15.85 6.06
CA PRO A 163 -21.75 -16.23 6.75
C PRO A 163 -21.53 -16.52 8.24
N VAL A 164 -20.35 -16.99 8.64
CA VAL A 164 -20.01 -17.29 10.04
C VAL A 164 -19.84 -16.00 10.82
N LEU A 165 -19.03 -15.06 10.32
CA LEU A 165 -18.82 -13.77 10.96
C LEU A 165 -20.11 -12.95 11.04
N ARG A 166 -20.95 -12.98 9.99
CA ARG A 166 -22.28 -12.35 10.02
C ARG A 166 -23.17 -12.95 11.11
N SER A 167 -23.18 -14.26 11.25
CA SER A 167 -24.01 -14.95 12.25
C SER A 167 -23.54 -14.65 13.67
N LEU A 168 -22.23 -14.70 13.92
CA LEU A 168 -21.64 -14.35 15.21
C LEU A 168 -21.92 -12.89 15.58
N ARG A 169 -21.81 -11.97 14.61
CA ARG A 169 -22.12 -10.55 14.84
C ARG A 169 -23.60 -10.35 15.15
N ALA A 170 -24.49 -11.05 14.44
CA ALA A 170 -25.94 -10.92 14.62
C ALA A 170 -26.41 -11.32 16.03
N VAL A 171 -25.69 -12.24 16.69
CA VAL A 171 -25.97 -12.65 18.08
C VAL A 171 -25.10 -11.93 19.12
N GLY A 172 -24.27 -10.97 18.70
CA GLY A 172 -23.39 -10.19 19.58
C GLY A 172 -22.16 -10.96 20.11
N ASP A 173 -21.83 -12.11 19.52
CA ASP A 173 -20.71 -12.96 19.93
C ASP A 173 -19.35 -12.50 19.39
N VAL A 174 -19.35 -11.49 18.52
CA VAL A 174 -18.16 -10.79 18.05
C VAL A 174 -18.47 -9.30 17.90
N SER A 175 -17.47 -8.45 18.13
CA SER A 175 -17.59 -7.00 17.99
C SER A 175 -16.50 -6.43 17.08
N GLU A 176 -16.77 -5.23 16.56
CA GLU A 176 -15.82 -4.48 15.73
C GLU A 176 -15.34 -3.23 16.47
N ASP A 177 -14.11 -2.79 16.18
CA ASP A 177 -13.62 -1.47 16.59
C ASP A 177 -13.99 -0.38 15.57
N ALA A 178 -13.58 0.86 15.82
CA ALA A 178 -13.83 1.98 14.92
C ALA A 178 -13.13 1.85 13.55
N ALA A 179 -12.12 0.99 13.43
CA ALA A 179 -11.43 0.69 12.17
C ALA A 179 -12.07 -0.49 11.42
N GLY A 180 -13.10 -1.14 11.97
CA GLY A 180 -13.78 -2.29 11.37
C GLY A 180 -13.08 -3.63 11.63
N LEU A 181 -12.09 -3.66 12.53
CA LEU A 181 -11.35 -4.87 12.94
C LEU A 181 -12.16 -5.68 13.95
N VAL A 182 -12.04 -7.01 13.88
CA VAL A 182 -12.60 -7.92 14.89
C VAL A 182 -11.88 -7.69 16.23
N ARG A 183 -12.63 -7.36 17.27
CA ARG A 183 -12.07 -7.11 18.60
C ARG A 183 -11.66 -8.43 19.26
N VAL A 184 -10.42 -8.46 19.73
CA VAL A 184 -9.85 -9.58 20.48
C VAL A 184 -9.07 -9.11 21.71
N SER A 185 -8.98 -9.98 22.73
CA SER A 185 -8.12 -9.78 23.91
C SER A 185 -6.63 -9.87 23.55
N ALA A 186 -5.75 -9.63 24.53
CA ALA A 186 -4.30 -9.79 24.35
C ALA A 186 -3.90 -11.24 23.97
N GLU A 187 -4.70 -12.22 24.40
CA GLU A 187 -4.53 -13.64 24.10
C GLU A 187 -5.21 -14.05 22.78
N GLY A 188 -5.91 -13.13 22.11
CA GLY A 188 -6.63 -13.37 20.86
C GLY A 188 -8.06 -13.89 21.06
N ARG A 189 -8.62 -13.82 22.28
CA ARG A 189 -10.01 -14.25 22.54
C ARG A 189 -10.99 -13.26 21.93
N LEU A 190 -12.08 -13.74 21.33
CA LEU A 190 -13.11 -12.85 20.78
C LEU A 190 -13.71 -11.97 21.88
N ILE A 191 -13.86 -10.68 21.59
CA ILE A 191 -14.59 -9.75 22.46
C ILE A 191 -16.01 -9.61 21.90
N LYS A 192 -17.00 -9.97 22.71
CA LYS A 192 -18.43 -9.84 22.41
C LYS A 192 -18.86 -8.38 22.38
N GLU A 193 -20.05 -8.11 21.84
CA GLU A 193 -20.60 -6.75 21.74
C GLU A 193 -20.74 -6.06 23.11
N ARG A 194 -21.00 -6.84 24.16
CA ARG A 194 -21.07 -6.36 25.56
C ARG A 194 -19.70 -6.12 26.20
N GLY A 195 -18.60 -6.42 25.49
CA GLY A 195 -17.23 -6.29 25.99
C GLY A 195 -16.70 -7.52 26.74
N GLU A 196 -17.50 -8.58 26.88
CA GLU A 196 -17.09 -9.84 27.50
C GLU A 196 -16.15 -10.65 26.60
N GLU A 197 -15.11 -11.25 27.15
CA GLU A 197 -14.23 -12.17 26.42
C GLU A 197 -14.87 -13.56 26.28
N ASP A 198 -14.78 -14.15 25.08
CA ASP A 198 -15.21 -15.53 24.87
C ASP A 198 -14.18 -16.52 25.45
N PRO A 199 -14.61 -17.46 26.32
CA PRO A 199 -13.69 -18.39 26.98
C PRO A 199 -13.13 -19.47 26.04
N PHE A 200 -13.71 -19.68 24.86
CA PHE A 200 -13.35 -20.79 23.98
C PHE A 200 -13.01 -20.38 22.54
N ARG A 201 -13.45 -19.20 22.10
CA ARG A 201 -13.26 -18.75 20.72
C ARG A 201 -12.18 -17.70 20.61
N PHE A 202 -11.33 -17.88 19.62
CA PHE A 202 -10.19 -17.03 19.32
C PHE A 202 -10.28 -16.55 17.87
N ALA A 203 -9.74 -15.36 17.61
CA ALA A 203 -9.44 -14.91 16.26
C ALA A 203 -7.99 -14.42 16.20
N VAL A 204 -7.33 -14.78 15.11
CA VAL A 204 -5.93 -14.46 14.82
C VAL A 204 -5.87 -14.00 13.38
N GLY A 205 -5.07 -12.98 13.11
CA GLY A 205 -4.83 -12.48 11.76
C GLY A 205 -4.93 -10.96 11.63
N PRO A 206 -4.66 -10.42 10.43
CA PRO A 206 -4.49 -9.00 10.17
C PRO A 206 -5.76 -8.18 10.33
N TYR A 207 -6.93 -8.83 10.33
CA TYR A 207 -8.23 -8.19 10.49
C TYR A 207 -8.79 -8.27 11.91
N THR A 208 -7.92 -8.50 12.89
CA THR A 208 -8.24 -8.44 14.32
C THR A 208 -7.53 -7.27 15.00
N THR A 209 -8.03 -6.83 16.16
CA THR A 209 -7.34 -5.81 16.98
C THR A 209 -6.05 -6.31 17.62
N GLY A 210 -5.80 -7.63 17.59
CA GLY A 210 -4.55 -8.25 17.99
C GLY A 210 -3.48 -8.03 16.93
N LYS A 211 -2.96 -6.80 16.84
CA LYS A 211 -1.98 -6.33 15.83
C LYS A 211 -0.57 -6.93 15.97
N ALA A 212 -0.45 -8.15 16.49
CA ALA A 212 0.81 -8.73 16.96
C ALA A 212 1.32 -9.90 16.11
N PHE A 213 0.93 -9.99 14.83
CA PHE A 213 1.44 -11.03 13.94
C PHE A 213 2.28 -10.39 12.86
N ALA A 214 3.58 -10.66 12.90
CA ALA A 214 4.47 -10.27 11.82
C ALA A 214 4.15 -11.15 10.60
N ALA A 215 4.09 -10.56 9.40
CA ALA A 215 3.97 -11.31 8.15
C ALA A 215 5.13 -12.32 7.98
N PHE A 216 6.27 -12.07 8.62
CA PHE A 216 7.43 -12.95 8.64
C PHE A 216 8.03 -13.04 10.05
N ALA A 217 8.45 -14.24 10.44
CA ALA A 217 9.22 -14.41 11.68
C ALA A 217 10.60 -13.79 11.48
N ARG A 218 10.94 -12.81 12.32
CA ARG A 218 12.31 -12.27 12.34
C ARG A 218 13.18 -13.17 13.22
N PRO A 219 14.41 -13.52 12.81
CA PRO A 219 15.31 -14.30 13.65
C PRO A 219 15.44 -13.69 15.05
N ASN A 220 15.43 -14.53 16.09
CA ASN A 220 15.60 -14.14 17.50
C ASN A 220 14.54 -13.17 18.08
N THR A 221 13.34 -13.07 17.48
CA THR A 221 12.31 -12.13 17.98
C THR A 221 11.17 -12.79 18.76
N HIS A 222 11.15 -14.11 18.90
CA HIS A 222 10.01 -14.87 19.45
C HIS A 222 8.66 -14.45 18.83
N ALA A 223 8.68 -14.01 17.56
CA ALA A 223 7.51 -13.47 16.90
C ALA A 223 6.42 -14.53 16.73
N ARG A 224 5.18 -14.15 17.05
CA ARG A 224 4.01 -14.91 16.62
C ARG A 224 3.84 -14.67 15.12
N VAL A 225 3.93 -15.72 14.33
CA VAL A 225 3.84 -15.65 12.86
C VAL A 225 2.45 -16.06 12.43
N GLU A 226 1.92 -15.35 11.43
CA GLU A 226 0.78 -15.81 10.67
C GLU A 226 1.25 -16.96 9.76
N CYS A 227 0.82 -18.20 10.07
CA CYS A 227 1.06 -19.33 9.19
C CYS A 227 0.01 -19.31 8.08
N GLU A 228 0.38 -18.81 6.90
CA GLU A 228 -0.38 -19.06 5.69
C GLU A 228 -0.23 -20.55 5.36
N VAL A 229 -1.29 -21.34 5.54
CA VAL A 229 -1.31 -22.75 5.15
C VAL A 229 -1.38 -22.81 3.63
N ARG A 230 -0.22 -22.71 2.96
CA ARG A 230 -0.03 -23.25 1.61
C ARG A 230 0.75 -24.54 1.75
N ASP A 231 0.18 -25.61 1.21
CA ASP A 231 0.74 -26.95 1.14
C ASP A 231 2.22 -26.94 0.74
N ALA A 232 3.12 -27.10 1.71
CA ALA A 232 4.51 -27.48 1.48
C ALA A 232 5.19 -28.01 2.76
N CYS A 233 4.53 -28.93 3.47
CA CYS A 233 5.29 -29.96 4.19
C CYS A 233 5.70 -31.04 3.19
N ARG A 234 6.82 -30.83 2.49
CA ARG A 234 7.64 -31.92 1.96
C ARG A 234 9.12 -31.61 2.19
N GLN A 235 9.68 -32.50 3.01
CA GLN A 235 11.08 -32.74 3.40
C GLN A 235 11.68 -31.77 4.41
#